data_AF-A0A1S3FV98-F1
#
_entry.id   AF-A0A1S3FV98-F1
#
_cell.length_a   1.000
_cell.length_b   1.000
_cell.length_c   1.000
_cell.angle_alpha   90.00
_cell.angle_beta   90.00
_cell.angle_gamma   90.00
#
_symmetry.space_group_name_H-M   'P 1'
#
loop_
_entity.id
_entity.type
_entity.pdbx_description
1 polymer ?
#
loop_
_entity_poly.entity_id
_entity_poly.type
_entity_poly.pdbx_seq_one_letter_code
_entity_poly.pdbx_strand_id
1 'polypeptide(L)'
;MSDVRVSGGSPRLERADARTPAPPKPSACRNLFGAVDHEELRRDLERHRRELEAAGRRRWNFDFRNHRPLHGRFEWRAVERGALPDFYLRPPRARLRPAPAPASPGDGA
;
A
#
# COMPACT_ATOMS: atom_id res chain seq x y z
N MET A 1 38.76 26.00 60.01
CA MET A 1 37.61 25.08 60.01
C MET A 1 36.52 25.72 59.18
N SER A 2 36.26 25.20 57.97
CA SER A 2 35.03 25.50 57.23
C SER A 2 34.79 24.38 56.23
N ASP A 3 34.09 23.36 56.71
CA ASP A 3 33.36 22.39 55.90
C ASP A 3 31.99 22.99 55.60
N VAL A 4 31.66 23.18 54.33
CA VAL A 4 30.27 23.30 53.87
C VAL A 4 30.16 22.62 52.51
N ARG A 5 29.55 21.44 52.51
CA ARG A 5 29.02 20.79 51.30
C ARG A 5 27.77 21.53 50.84
N VAL A 6 27.73 21.97 49.58
CA VAL A 6 26.48 22.28 48.89
C VAL A 6 26.44 21.51 47.58
N SER A 7 25.70 20.40 47.62
CA SER A 7 25.22 19.70 46.43
C SER A 7 24.32 20.65 45.63
N GLY A 8 24.83 21.17 44.52
CA GLY A 8 24.02 21.79 43.47
C GLY A 8 23.81 20.77 42.37
N GLY A 9 22.71 20.02 42.43
CA GLY A 9 22.33 19.12 41.34
C GLY A 9 22.16 19.91 40.06
N SER A 10 22.98 19.61 39.05
CA SER A 10 22.79 20.14 37.70
C SER A 10 21.41 19.70 37.17
N PRO A 11 20.68 20.58 36.50
CA PRO A 11 19.32 20.32 36.07
C PRO A 11 19.30 19.08 35.19
N ARG A 12 18.31 18.20 35.40
CA ARG A 12 17.98 17.18 34.41
C ARG A 12 17.68 17.95 33.13
N LEU A 13 18.61 17.89 32.18
CA LEU A 13 18.31 18.22 30.80
C LEU A 13 17.20 17.25 30.44
N GLU A 14 15.95 17.74 30.47
CA GLU A 14 14.83 17.15 29.79
C GLU A 14 15.38 16.75 28.43
N ARG A 15 15.50 15.44 28.23
CA ARG A 15 16.03 14.85 27.02
C ARG A 15 14.98 15.23 25.98
N ALA A 16 15.17 16.39 25.35
CA ALA A 16 14.47 16.73 24.14
C ALA A 16 14.67 15.48 23.28
N ASP A 17 13.59 14.79 22.96
CA ASP A 17 13.59 13.82 21.89
C ASP A 17 14.06 14.60 20.69
N ALA A 18 15.38 14.60 20.48
CA ALA A 18 16.02 15.04 19.28
C ALA A 18 15.46 14.07 18.25
N ARG A 19 14.34 14.45 17.64
CA ARG A 19 13.80 13.83 16.46
C ARG A 19 14.98 13.85 15.50
N THR A 20 15.66 12.71 15.40
CA THR A 20 16.83 12.58 14.55
C THR A 20 16.39 13.10 13.19
N PRO A 21 17.04 14.14 12.64
CA PRO A 21 16.61 14.70 11.38
C PRO A 21 16.57 13.56 10.37
N ALA A 22 15.40 13.38 9.72
CA ALA A 22 15.20 12.30 8.79
C ALA A 22 16.33 12.33 7.74
N PRO A 23 16.88 11.17 7.35
CA PRO A 23 17.94 11.12 6.36
C PRO A 23 17.50 11.87 5.09
N PRO A 24 18.42 12.57 4.40
CA PRO A 24 18.10 13.35 3.21
C PRO A 24 17.42 12.46 2.17
N LYS A 25 16.37 13.00 1.53
CA LYS A 25 15.61 12.25 0.53
C LYS A 25 16.55 11.83 -0.63
N PRO A 26 16.46 10.57 -1.10
CA PRO A 26 17.20 10.13 -2.28
C PRO A 26 16.91 11.04 -3.48
N SER A 27 17.89 11.21 -4.38
CA SER A 27 17.77 12.02 -5.60
C SER A 27 16.58 11.62 -6.49
N ALA A 28 16.08 10.40 -6.38
CA ALA A 28 14.93 9.91 -7.13
C ALA A 28 13.56 10.42 -6.60
N CYS A 29 13.47 10.87 -5.34
CA CYS A 29 12.23 11.33 -4.72
C CYS A 29 11.90 12.79 -5.10
N ARG A 30 11.68 13.03 -6.39
CA ARG A 30 11.41 14.38 -6.95
C ARG A 30 10.06 14.44 -7.64
N ASN A 31 9.44 15.61 -7.61
CA ASN A 31 8.27 15.91 -8.43
C ASN A 31 8.73 16.32 -9.84
N LEU A 32 8.24 15.64 -10.86
CA LEU A 32 8.65 15.85 -12.25
C LEU A 32 7.84 16.96 -12.95
N PHE A 33 6.57 17.14 -12.59
CA PHE A 33 5.62 17.97 -13.36
C PHE A 33 4.82 18.97 -12.51
N GLY A 34 5.12 19.09 -11.22
CA GLY A 34 4.48 20.03 -10.31
C GLY A 34 3.36 19.43 -9.46
N ALA A 35 2.77 20.26 -8.61
CA ALA A 35 1.67 19.87 -7.72
C ALA A 35 0.41 19.52 -8.53
N VAL A 36 -0.39 18.59 -8.01
CA VAL A 36 -1.60 18.10 -8.67
C VAL A 36 -2.81 18.43 -7.80
N ASP A 37 -3.92 18.84 -8.43
CA ASP A 37 -5.22 18.93 -7.75
C ASP A 37 -5.74 17.51 -7.47
N HIS A 38 -5.72 17.12 -6.19
CA HIS A 38 -6.12 15.78 -5.77
C HIS A 38 -7.63 15.53 -5.87
N GLU A 39 -8.47 16.57 -5.80
CA GLU A 39 -9.92 16.43 -5.90
C GLU A 39 -10.34 16.29 -7.37
N GLU A 40 -9.75 17.08 -8.26
CA GLU A 40 -9.94 16.92 -9.71
C GLU A 40 -9.47 15.53 -10.18
N LEU A 41 -8.24 15.15 -9.81
CA LEU A 41 -7.69 13.85 -10.19
C LEU A 41 -8.56 12.68 -9.71
N ARG A 42 -9.10 12.75 -8.48
CA ARG A 42 -9.98 11.71 -7.95
C ARG A 42 -11.25 11.59 -8.79
N ARG A 43 -11.89 12.71 -9.10
CA ARG A 43 -13.12 12.74 -9.92
C ARG A 43 -12.86 12.16 -11.31
N ASP A 44 -11.74 12.51 -11.91
CA ASP A 44 -11.32 12.03 -13.22
C ASP A 44 -11.08 10.52 -13.25
N LEU A 45 -10.34 10.00 -12.27
CA LEU A 45 -10.12 8.56 -12.12
C LEU A 45 -11.43 7.81 -11.87
N GLU A 46 -12.32 8.35 -11.04
CA GLU A 46 -13.63 7.76 -10.80
C GLU A 46 -14.50 7.72 -12.05
N ARG A 47 -14.50 8.80 -12.84
CA ARG A 47 -15.23 8.87 -14.11
C ARG A 47 -14.75 7.77 -15.06
N HIS A 48 -13.46 7.70 -15.31
CA HIS A 48 -12.88 6.66 -16.19
C HIS A 48 -13.19 5.24 -15.67
N ARG A 49 -13.15 5.02 -14.35
CA ARG A 49 -13.52 3.73 -13.76
C ARG A 49 -14.98 3.38 -14.06
N ARG A 50 -15.90 4.33 -13.88
CA ARG A 50 -17.34 4.14 -14.15
C ARG A 50 -17.61 3.87 -15.64
N GLU A 51 -16.87 4.53 -16.53
CA GLU A 51 -16.97 4.30 -17.97
C GLU A 51 -16.55 2.88 -18.36
N LEU A 52 -15.44 2.39 -17.82
CA LEU A 52 -14.97 1.02 -18.02
C LEU A 52 -16.00 0.00 -17.48
N GLU A 53 -16.52 0.24 -16.27
CA GLU A 53 -17.58 -0.60 -15.68
C GLU A 53 -18.83 -0.61 -16.57
N ALA A 54 -19.27 0.54 -17.06
CA ALA A 54 -20.47 0.66 -17.90
C ALA A 54 -20.27 0.00 -19.28
N ALA A 55 -19.09 0.15 -19.89
CA ALA A 55 -18.74 -0.50 -21.14
C ALA A 55 -18.70 -2.03 -20.97
N GLY A 56 -18.09 -2.53 -19.89
CA GLY A 56 -18.08 -3.94 -19.55
C GLY A 56 -19.48 -4.48 -19.34
N ARG A 57 -20.31 -3.78 -18.54
CA ARG A 57 -21.70 -4.16 -18.26
C ARG A 57 -22.54 -4.26 -19.53
N ARG A 58 -22.41 -3.30 -20.44
CA ARG A 58 -23.13 -3.34 -21.74
C ARG A 58 -22.64 -4.47 -22.63
N ARG A 59 -21.33 -4.69 -22.72
CA ARG A 59 -20.74 -5.71 -23.60
C ARG A 59 -21.10 -7.12 -23.17
N TRP A 60 -21.10 -7.37 -21.88
CA TRP A 60 -21.19 -8.72 -21.31
C TRP A 60 -22.52 -9.01 -20.61
N ASN A 61 -23.44 -8.03 -20.52
CA ASN A 61 -24.64 -8.10 -19.69
C ASN A 61 -24.37 -8.71 -18.30
N PHE A 62 -23.29 -8.26 -17.67
CA PHE A 62 -22.87 -8.70 -16.34
C PHE A 62 -22.53 -7.48 -15.49
N ASP A 63 -23.06 -7.43 -14.28
CA ASP A 63 -22.71 -6.41 -13.29
C ASP A 63 -21.50 -6.88 -12.48
N PHE A 64 -20.33 -6.40 -12.89
CA PHE A 64 -19.05 -6.70 -12.22
C PHE A 64 -18.96 -6.16 -10.79
N ARG A 65 -19.73 -5.13 -10.41
CA ARG A 65 -19.67 -4.54 -9.06
C ARG A 65 -20.37 -5.42 -8.04
N ASN A 66 -21.56 -5.89 -8.40
CA ASN A 66 -22.38 -6.75 -7.53
C ASN A 66 -22.13 -8.24 -7.77
N HIS A 67 -21.28 -8.57 -8.74
CA HIS A 67 -20.99 -9.94 -9.18
C HIS A 67 -22.28 -10.69 -9.59
N ARG A 68 -23.15 -10.02 -10.35
CA ARG A 68 -24.45 -10.57 -10.76
C ARG A 68 -24.62 -10.51 -12.26
N PRO A 69 -25.14 -11.58 -12.89
CA PRO A 69 -25.50 -11.53 -14.28
C PRO A 69 -26.74 -10.66 -14.49
N LEU A 70 -26.83 -10.07 -15.67
CA LEU A 70 -27.99 -9.32 -16.14
C LEU A 70 -28.59 -10.04 -17.34
N HIS A 71 -29.87 -9.83 -17.57
CA HIS A 71 -30.52 -10.33 -18.77
C HIS A 71 -29.94 -9.64 -20.01
N GLY A 72 -29.68 -10.41 -21.07
CA GLY A 72 -29.09 -9.91 -22.29
C GLY A 72 -28.60 -11.03 -23.20
N ARG A 73 -27.58 -10.73 -23.99
CA ARG A 73 -27.03 -11.62 -25.02
C ARG A 73 -26.41 -12.90 -24.45
N PHE A 74 -25.78 -12.83 -23.28
CA PHE A 74 -25.11 -13.95 -22.64
C PHE A 74 -25.96 -14.54 -21.52
N GLU A 75 -26.16 -15.85 -21.54
CA GLU A 75 -26.71 -16.60 -20.41
C GLU A 75 -25.59 -16.99 -19.45
N TRP A 76 -25.45 -16.25 -18.36
CA TRP A 76 -24.48 -16.55 -17.32
C TRP A 76 -25.00 -17.64 -16.38
N ARG A 77 -24.16 -18.63 -16.08
CA ARG A 77 -24.44 -19.70 -15.12
C ARG A 77 -23.32 -19.78 -14.11
N ALA A 78 -23.68 -19.86 -12.83
CA ALA A 78 -22.73 -20.21 -11.79
C ALA A 78 -22.41 -21.71 -11.91
N VAL A 79 -21.13 -22.06 -11.87
CA VAL A 79 -20.65 -23.44 -11.96
C VAL A 79 -19.77 -23.74 -10.75
N GLU A 80 -19.82 -24.99 -10.31
CA GLU A 80 -19.01 -25.47 -9.20
C GLU A 80 -17.51 -25.42 -9.55
N ARG A 81 -16.69 -25.12 -8.56
CA ARG A 81 -15.23 -24.97 -8.76
C ARG A 81 -14.58 -26.23 -9.31
N GLY A 82 -15.04 -27.41 -8.89
CA GLY A 82 -14.52 -28.70 -9.37
C GLY A 82 -14.84 -29.02 -10.83
N ALA A 83 -15.81 -28.32 -11.43
CA ALA A 83 -16.18 -28.51 -12.83
C ALA A 83 -15.36 -27.64 -13.81
N LEU A 84 -14.57 -26.69 -13.29
CA LEU A 84 -13.75 -25.79 -14.08
C LEU A 84 -12.29 -26.23 -14.09
N PRO A 85 -11.58 -26.07 -15.23
CA PRO A 85 -10.13 -26.15 -15.25
C PRO A 85 -9.51 -25.18 -14.23
N ASP A 86 -8.45 -25.61 -13.54
CA ASP A 86 -7.75 -24.85 -12.49
C ASP A 86 -7.38 -23.43 -12.92
N PHE A 87 -7.08 -23.25 -14.21
CA PHE A 87 -6.73 -21.95 -14.79
C PHE A 87 -7.74 -20.82 -14.47
N TYR A 88 -9.05 -21.09 -14.48
CA TYR A 88 -10.07 -20.05 -14.24
C TYR A 88 -10.22 -19.68 -12.76
N LEU A 89 -9.69 -20.49 -11.86
CA LEU A 89 -9.86 -20.36 -10.41
C LEU A 89 -8.55 -20.06 -9.67
N ARG A 90 -7.42 -20.24 -10.35
CA ARG A 90 -6.09 -20.08 -9.79
C ARG A 90 -5.88 -18.64 -9.33
N PRO A 91 -5.59 -18.40 -8.04
CA PRO A 91 -5.28 -17.07 -7.55
C PRO A 91 -3.94 -16.57 -8.12
N PRO A 92 -3.72 -15.25 -8.19
CA PRO A 92 -2.42 -14.70 -8.52
C PRO A 92 -1.33 -15.25 -7.60
N ARG A 93 -0.15 -15.55 -8.15
CA ARG A 93 0.99 -15.98 -7.33
C ARG A 93 1.31 -14.88 -6.33
N ALA A 94 1.30 -15.23 -5.04
CA ALA A 94 1.83 -14.34 -4.02
C ALA A 94 3.28 -14.01 -4.41
N ARG A 95 3.61 -12.72 -4.50
CA ARG A 95 5.01 -12.32 -4.61
C ARG A 95 5.66 -12.76 -3.30
N LEU A 96 6.45 -13.82 -3.35
CA LEU A 96 7.31 -14.23 -2.25
C LEU A 96 8.12 -12.98 -1.86
N ARG A 97 7.85 -12.42 -0.69
CA ARG A 97 8.80 -11.48 -0.07
C ARG A 97 10.10 -12.28 0.06
N PRO A 98 11.25 -11.75 -0.41
CA PRO A 98 12.53 -12.35 -0.07
C PRO A 98 12.57 -12.49 1.46
N ALA A 99 12.89 -13.68 1.94
CA ALA A 99 13.13 -13.89 3.36
C ALA A 99 14.21 -12.88 3.82
N PRO A 100 14.10 -12.28 5.01
CA PRO A 100 15.20 -11.49 5.55
C PRO A 100 16.45 -12.37 5.53
N ALA A 101 17.54 -11.84 4.96
CA ALA A 101 18.81 -12.56 4.87
C ALA A 101 19.20 -13.07 6.27
N PRO A 102 19.69 -14.31 6.40
CA PRO A 102 20.20 -14.78 7.68
C PRO A 102 21.29 -13.81 8.12
N ALA A 103 21.18 -13.32 9.36
CA ALA A 103 22.20 -12.48 9.96
C ALA A 103 23.54 -13.21 9.84
N SER A 104 24.49 -12.60 9.13
CA SER A 104 25.85 -13.10 9.04
C SER A 104 26.38 -13.31 10.46
N PRO A 105 26.88 -14.51 10.80
CA PRO A 105 27.58 -14.68 12.07
C PRO A 105 28.78 -13.75 12.05
N GLY A 106 28.83 -12.84 13.03
CA GLY A 106 29.96 -11.94 13.21
C GLY A 106 31.21 -12.77 13.51
N ASP A 107 32.21 -12.64 12.64
CA ASP A 107 33.59 -12.94 12.96
C ASP A 107 34.14 -11.84 13.90
N GLY A 108 34.86 -12.26 14.93
CA GLY A 108 35.58 -11.38 15.87
C GLY A 108 35.47 -11.93 17.30
N ALA A 109 36.32 -12.89 17.67
CA ALA A 109 37.68 -12.71 18.20
C ALA A 109 37.69 -12.23 19.65
#